data_AF-A0A2D9FUW3-F1
#
_entry.id   AF-A0A2D9FUW3-F1
#
_cell.length_a   1.000
_cell.length_b   1.000
_cell.length_c   1.000
_cell.angle_alpha   90.00
_cell.angle_beta   90.00
_cell.angle_gamma   90.00
#
_symmetry.space_group_name_H-M   'P 1'
#
loop_
_entity.id
_entity.type
_entity.pdbx_description
1 polymer ?
#
loop_
_entity_poly.entity_id
_entity_poly.type
_entity_poly.pdbx_seq_one_letter_code
_entity_poly.pdbx_strand_id
1 'polypeptide(L)'
;MQNLVKRIVLFFIFMVMISTAAQAQFEEPEIKKVENTKEAKAAFQAQFTDIKWTGQGFRYNELDRMPTIEIRAVLQDVYGDPTQTVEDIIEKDGYLRDGKSIQFEYWFIIDGYIPMMVLDLEGPFEDGLVYVGASRYIDLMPEVKRTLTKDLRAASPREYVDYFFSPERGQWYRVSYEAGEYKKEEIKKPSHIKTK
;
A
#
# COMPACT_ATOMS: atom_id res chain seq x y z
N MET A 1 -54.26 19.04 -15.65
CA MET A 1 -53.60 17.73 -15.44
C MET A 1 -52.19 17.63 -16.02
N GLN A 2 -51.96 17.94 -17.30
CA GLN A 2 -50.62 17.80 -17.93
C GLN A 2 -49.47 18.49 -17.19
N ASN A 3 -49.67 19.71 -16.68
CA ASN A 3 -48.63 20.44 -15.95
C ASN A 3 -48.31 19.86 -14.56
N LEU A 4 -49.28 19.18 -13.92
CA LEU A 4 -49.08 18.51 -12.64
C LEU A 4 -48.30 17.21 -12.82
N VAL A 5 -48.65 16.42 -13.86
CA VAL A 5 -47.94 15.19 -14.22
C VAL A 5 -46.49 15.49 -14.63
N LYS A 6 -46.24 16.54 -15.41
CA LYS A 6 -44.88 16.98 -15.77
C LYS A 6 -44.03 17.35 -14.55
N ARG A 7 -44.62 18.04 -13.56
CA ARG A 7 -43.91 18.42 -12.31
C ARG A 7 -43.57 17.22 -11.44
N ILE A 8 -44.48 16.24 -11.35
CA ILE A 8 -44.24 14.99 -10.62
C ILE A 8 -43.11 14.19 -11.28
N VAL A 9 -43.14 14.05 -12.62
CA VAL A 9 -42.08 13.34 -13.35
C VAL A 9 -40.71 14.03 -13.19
N LEU A 10 -40.66 15.37 -13.27
CA LEU A 10 -39.42 16.11 -13.03
C LEU A 10 -38.88 15.94 -11.60
N PHE A 11 -39.76 15.92 -10.61
CA PHE A 11 -39.39 15.68 -9.21
C PHE A 11 -38.81 14.27 -9.01
N PHE A 12 -39.44 13.25 -9.61
CA PHE A 12 -38.94 11.88 -9.56
C PHE A 12 -37.58 11.73 -10.26
N ILE A 13 -37.40 12.36 -11.43
CA ILE A 13 -36.09 12.36 -12.13
C ILE A 13 -35.02 13.04 -11.26
N PHE A 14 -35.35 14.18 -10.64
CA PHE A 14 -34.43 14.89 -9.76
C PHE A 14 -34.08 14.07 -8.51
N MET A 15 -35.06 13.39 -7.93
CA MET A 15 -34.85 12.52 -6.76
C MET A 15 -33.98 11.31 -7.10
N VAL A 16 -34.19 10.67 -8.26
CA VAL A 16 -33.35 9.56 -8.76
C VAL A 16 -31.91 10.05 -9.00
N MET A 17 -31.74 11.23 -9.62
CA MET A 17 -30.41 11.82 -9.85
C MET A 17 -29.66 12.12 -8.53
N ILE A 18 -30.37 12.64 -7.52
CA ILE A 18 -29.78 12.86 -6.18
C ILE A 18 -29.39 11.54 -5.52
N SER A 19 -30.23 10.50 -5.63
CA SER A 19 -29.93 9.17 -5.07
C SER A 19 -28.69 8.55 -5.71
N THR A 20 -28.53 8.67 -7.03
CA THR A 20 -27.33 8.15 -7.72
C THR A 20 -26.06 8.92 -7.36
N ALA A 21 -26.14 10.24 -7.22
CA ALA A 21 -24.99 11.06 -6.82
C ALA A 21 -24.56 10.78 -5.37
N ALA A 22 -25.51 10.50 -4.48
CA ALA A 22 -25.20 10.07 -3.12
C ALA A 22 -24.53 8.69 -3.10
N GLN A 23 -25.02 7.71 -3.87
CA GLN A 23 -24.41 6.37 -3.92
C GLN A 23 -22.97 6.37 -4.43
N ALA A 24 -22.63 7.22 -5.41
CA ALA A 24 -21.26 7.37 -5.90
C ALA A 24 -20.28 7.94 -4.85
N GLN A 25 -20.78 8.62 -3.81
CA GLN A 25 -19.98 9.09 -2.68
C GLN A 25 -19.76 8.01 -1.60
N PHE A 26 -20.39 6.83 -1.73
CA PHE A 26 -20.32 5.74 -0.74
C PHE A 26 -19.70 4.44 -1.27
N GLU A 27 -19.22 4.39 -2.52
CA GLU A 27 -18.50 3.22 -3.01
C GLU A 27 -17.10 3.17 -2.38
N GLU A 28 -16.75 2.03 -1.77
CA GLU A 28 -15.42 1.85 -1.21
C GLU A 28 -14.39 1.86 -2.35
N PRO A 29 -13.28 2.62 -2.21
CA PRO A 29 -12.26 2.73 -3.25
C PRO A 29 -11.72 1.36 -3.66
N GLU A 30 -11.58 1.14 -4.96
CA GLU A 30 -11.01 -0.07 -5.50
C GLU A 30 -9.47 0.01 -5.44
N ILE A 31 -8.86 -0.78 -4.56
CA ILE A 31 -7.41 -0.81 -4.36
C ILE A 31 -6.80 -1.96 -5.16
N LYS A 32 -6.01 -1.64 -6.20
CA LYS A 32 -5.29 -2.64 -7.01
C LYS A 32 -3.79 -2.56 -6.79
N LYS A 33 -3.16 -3.67 -6.40
CA LYS A 33 -1.69 -3.77 -6.30
C LYS A 33 -1.06 -3.77 -7.70
N VAL A 34 0.07 -3.09 -7.83
CA VAL A 34 0.99 -3.22 -8.97
C VAL A 34 1.83 -4.47 -8.78
N GLU A 35 1.85 -5.36 -9.78
CA GLU A 35 2.60 -6.60 -9.71
C GLU A 35 4.12 -6.42 -9.70
N ASN A 36 4.82 -7.38 -9.10
CA ASN A 36 6.29 -7.43 -9.10
C ASN A 36 6.83 -7.93 -10.45
N THR A 37 6.55 -7.20 -11.51
CA THR A 37 7.11 -7.43 -12.85
C THR A 37 7.77 -6.15 -13.34
N LYS A 38 8.75 -6.27 -14.24
CA LYS A 38 9.43 -5.09 -14.80
C LYS A 38 8.45 -4.23 -15.57
N GLU A 39 7.52 -4.87 -16.29
CA GLU A 39 6.51 -4.24 -17.12
C GLU A 39 5.48 -3.47 -16.28
N ALA A 40 4.95 -4.06 -15.22
CA ALA A 40 3.97 -3.40 -14.36
C ALA A 40 4.58 -2.21 -13.60
N LYS A 41 5.81 -2.38 -13.09
CA LYS A 41 6.55 -1.30 -12.43
C LYS A 41 6.85 -0.14 -13.38
N ALA A 42 7.29 -0.44 -14.61
CA ALA A 42 7.53 0.57 -15.64
C ALA A 42 6.24 1.29 -16.05
N ALA A 43 5.13 0.56 -16.21
CA ALA A 43 3.83 1.15 -16.53
C ALA A 43 3.35 2.11 -15.42
N PHE A 44 3.46 1.70 -14.15
CA PHE A 44 3.13 2.57 -13.01
C PHE A 44 3.98 3.85 -13.02
N GLN A 45 5.30 3.72 -13.17
CA GLN A 45 6.21 4.87 -13.20
C GLN A 45 5.94 5.80 -14.39
N ALA A 46 5.61 5.25 -15.56
CA ALA A 46 5.27 6.02 -16.75
C ALA A 46 3.92 6.74 -16.61
N GLN A 47 2.92 6.11 -15.99
CA GLN A 47 1.62 6.72 -15.73
C GLN A 47 1.71 7.88 -14.72
N PHE A 48 2.67 7.78 -13.80
CA PHE A 48 2.75 8.62 -12.61
C PHE A 48 4.09 9.36 -12.47
N THR A 49 4.70 9.74 -13.60
CA THR A 49 6.05 10.34 -13.66
C THR A 49 6.13 11.69 -12.94
N ASP A 50 5.09 12.54 -13.05
CA ASP A 50 5.10 13.91 -12.53
C ASP A 50 4.30 14.06 -11.21
N ILE A 51 4.60 13.19 -10.25
CA ILE A 51 3.89 13.19 -8.96
C ILE A 51 4.70 13.83 -7.85
N LYS A 52 4.03 14.76 -7.15
CA LYS A 52 4.45 15.24 -5.84
C LYS A 52 3.93 14.27 -4.78
N TRP A 53 4.81 13.42 -4.28
CA TRP A 53 4.51 12.47 -3.22
C TRP A 53 4.41 13.16 -1.86
N THR A 54 3.46 12.73 -1.03
CA THR A 54 3.27 13.23 0.33
C THR A 54 2.68 12.15 1.23
N GLY A 55 3.02 12.18 2.51
CA GLY A 55 2.33 11.39 3.55
C GLY A 55 1.12 12.12 4.17
N GLN A 56 0.84 13.35 3.75
CA GLN A 56 -0.32 14.09 4.25
C GLN A 56 -1.64 13.46 3.79
N GLY A 57 -2.67 13.54 4.64
CA GLY A 57 -3.99 12.97 4.39
C GLY A 57 -4.16 11.56 4.96
N PHE A 58 -3.09 10.78 5.13
CA PHE A 58 -3.15 9.49 5.81
C PHE A 58 -3.34 9.68 7.32
N ARG A 59 -4.57 9.48 7.79
CA ARG A 59 -4.89 9.60 9.23
C ARG A 59 -4.35 8.40 10.00
N TYR A 60 -4.00 8.63 11.25
CA TYR A 60 -3.59 7.57 12.16
C TYR A 60 -4.75 6.60 12.42
N ASN A 61 -4.50 5.29 12.42
CA ASN A 61 -5.48 4.24 12.66
C ASN A 61 -4.84 2.99 13.29
N GLU A 62 -5.58 1.88 13.30
CA GLU A 62 -5.19 0.64 13.98
C GLU A 62 -3.94 -0.01 13.40
N LEU A 63 -3.69 0.11 12.09
CA LEU A 63 -2.47 -0.45 11.48
C LEU A 63 -1.22 0.25 11.98
N ASP A 64 -1.30 1.53 12.32
CA ASP A 64 -0.15 2.30 12.83
C ASP A 64 0.26 1.90 14.27
N ARG A 65 -0.45 0.93 14.88
CA ARG A 65 -0.13 0.30 16.18
C ARG A 65 0.19 -1.18 16.05
N MET A 66 0.10 -1.72 14.84
CA MET A 66 0.31 -3.14 14.60
C MET A 66 1.79 -3.35 14.27
N PRO A 67 2.45 -4.39 14.82
CA PRO A 67 3.83 -4.68 14.48
C PRO A 67 3.99 -4.87 12.97
N THR A 68 5.00 -4.23 12.38
CA THR A 68 5.24 -4.26 10.93
C THR A 68 5.29 -5.69 10.37
N ILE A 69 5.91 -6.60 11.13
CA ILE A 69 6.03 -8.02 10.79
C ILE A 69 4.67 -8.72 10.66
N GLU A 70 3.67 -8.29 11.43
CA GLU A 70 2.30 -8.80 11.35
C GLU A 70 1.55 -8.15 10.18
N ILE A 71 1.72 -6.82 9.97
CA ILE A 71 1.10 -6.13 8.83
C ILE A 71 1.58 -6.76 7.52
N ARG A 72 2.87 -7.09 7.43
CA ARG A 72 3.46 -7.76 6.27
C ARG A 72 2.83 -9.13 5.98
N ALA A 73 2.45 -9.89 7.00
CA ALA A 73 1.80 -11.19 6.85
C ALA A 73 0.36 -11.07 6.31
N VAL A 74 -0.40 -10.07 6.77
CA VAL A 74 -1.77 -9.84 6.26
C VAL A 74 -1.76 -9.17 4.88
N LEU A 75 -0.76 -8.33 4.59
CA LEU A 75 -0.51 -7.84 3.22
C LEU A 75 -0.26 -9.00 2.24
N GLN A 76 0.50 -10.02 2.67
CA GLN A 76 0.74 -11.23 1.86
C GLN A 76 -0.56 -11.97 1.53
N ASP A 77 -1.53 -11.99 2.45
CA ASP A 77 -2.80 -12.67 2.23
C ASP A 77 -3.69 -11.93 1.23
N VAL A 78 -3.79 -10.60 1.37
CA VAL A 78 -4.67 -9.76 0.55
C VAL A 78 -4.07 -9.47 -0.83
N TYR A 79 -2.78 -9.14 -0.89
CA TYR A 79 -2.14 -8.61 -2.10
C TYR A 79 -1.00 -9.48 -2.63
N GLY A 80 -0.66 -10.59 -1.96
CA GLY A 80 0.45 -11.46 -2.35
C GLY A 80 1.79 -10.78 -2.15
N ASP A 81 2.75 -11.04 -3.04
CA ASP A 81 4.11 -10.55 -2.88
C ASP A 81 4.22 -9.02 -3.06
N PRO A 82 5.17 -8.35 -2.35
CA PRO A 82 5.44 -6.92 -2.51
C PRO A 82 5.78 -6.55 -3.94
N THR A 83 5.45 -5.32 -4.34
CA THR A 83 5.84 -4.77 -5.63
C THR A 83 7.36 -4.61 -5.74
N GLN A 84 8.02 -4.24 -4.65
CA GLN A 84 9.48 -4.26 -4.52
C GLN A 84 9.91 -4.86 -3.19
N THR A 85 11.00 -5.61 -3.21
CA THR A 85 11.75 -6.05 -2.03
C THR A 85 13.05 -5.26 -1.90
N VAL A 86 13.74 -5.40 -0.76
CA VAL A 86 15.11 -4.88 -0.59
C VAL A 86 16.05 -5.35 -1.71
N GLU A 87 15.86 -6.57 -2.20
CA GLU A 87 16.70 -7.17 -3.25
C GLU A 87 16.49 -6.45 -4.57
N ASP A 88 15.22 -6.24 -4.95
CA ASP A 88 14.84 -5.48 -6.16
C ASP A 88 15.45 -4.07 -6.16
N ILE A 89 15.47 -3.43 -4.98
CA ILE A 89 16.00 -2.07 -4.80
C ILE A 89 17.51 -2.07 -4.96
N ILE A 90 18.22 -3.00 -4.30
CA ILE A 90 19.68 -3.13 -4.40
C ILE A 90 20.10 -3.48 -5.83
N GLU A 91 19.41 -4.39 -6.51
CA GLU A 91 19.73 -4.77 -7.89
C GLU A 91 19.61 -3.59 -8.85
N LYS A 92 18.60 -2.75 -8.65
CA LYS A 92 18.34 -1.56 -9.48
C LYS A 92 19.33 -0.43 -9.19
N ASP A 93 19.42 -0.02 -7.93
CA ASP A 93 20.12 1.21 -7.55
C ASP A 93 21.62 0.92 -7.29
N GLY A 94 22.01 -0.34 -7.07
CA GLY A 94 23.38 -0.80 -6.86
C GLY A 94 23.88 -0.67 -5.41
N TYR A 95 23.12 0.02 -4.56
CA TYR A 95 23.39 0.25 -3.14
C TYR A 95 22.08 0.35 -2.35
N LEU A 96 22.15 0.17 -1.03
CA LEU A 96 21.05 0.50 -0.12
C LEU A 96 20.98 2.03 -0.01
N ARG A 97 19.81 2.63 -0.24
CA ARG A 97 19.65 4.09 -0.16
C ARG A 97 20.16 4.61 1.19
N ASP A 98 21.07 5.58 1.14
CA ASP A 98 21.73 6.10 2.34
C ASP A 98 20.72 6.58 3.39
N GLY A 99 20.83 6.04 4.60
CA GLY A 99 20.05 6.44 5.76
C GLY A 99 18.66 5.80 5.90
N LYS A 100 18.18 5.00 4.94
CA LYS A 100 16.93 4.21 5.06
C LYS A 100 17.00 2.92 4.23
N SER A 101 17.02 1.77 4.90
CA SER A 101 16.84 0.48 4.23
C SER A 101 15.35 0.20 4.10
N ILE A 102 14.87 0.07 2.88
CA ILE A 102 13.48 -0.31 2.65
C ILE A 102 13.42 -1.83 2.66
N GLN A 103 12.61 -2.43 3.54
CA GLN A 103 12.39 -3.88 3.53
C GLN A 103 11.58 -4.29 2.30
N PHE A 104 10.44 -3.61 2.11
CA PHE A 104 9.53 -3.85 1.00
C PHE A 104 8.70 -2.60 0.66
N GLU A 105 8.16 -2.60 -0.55
CA GLU A 105 7.20 -1.61 -1.03
C GLU A 105 6.00 -2.32 -1.69
N TYR A 106 4.79 -1.93 -1.30
CA TYR A 106 3.57 -2.21 -2.08
C TYR A 106 3.15 -0.95 -2.81
N TRP A 107 2.98 -1.04 -4.12
CA TRP A 107 2.45 0.05 -4.92
C TRP A 107 1.02 -0.26 -5.31
N PHE A 108 0.18 0.77 -5.27
CA PHE A 108 -1.25 0.65 -5.52
C PHE A 108 -1.72 1.69 -6.52
N ILE A 109 -2.70 1.29 -7.31
CA ILE A 109 -3.54 2.17 -8.12
C ILE A 109 -4.96 2.08 -7.55
N ILE A 110 -5.43 3.19 -6.99
CA ILE A 110 -6.77 3.33 -6.45
C ILE A 110 -7.70 3.91 -7.50
N ASP A 111 -8.85 3.26 -7.69
CA ASP A 111 -9.88 3.59 -8.68
C ASP A 111 -9.34 3.74 -10.12
N GLY A 112 -8.16 3.18 -10.40
CA GLY A 112 -7.49 3.25 -11.71
C GLY A 112 -6.66 4.52 -11.99
N TYR A 113 -6.65 5.53 -11.10
CA TYR A 113 -5.98 6.81 -11.38
C TYR A 113 -5.24 7.46 -10.20
N ILE A 114 -5.42 6.97 -8.98
CA ILE A 114 -4.78 7.51 -7.78
C ILE A 114 -3.62 6.59 -7.38
N PRO A 115 -2.36 7.05 -7.43
CA PRO A 115 -1.24 6.24 -7.00
C PRO A 115 -0.97 6.40 -5.50
N MET A 116 -0.63 5.28 -4.87
CA MET A 116 -0.21 5.19 -3.48
C MET A 116 0.94 4.18 -3.35
N MET A 117 1.85 4.41 -2.42
CA MET A 117 2.83 3.41 -2.00
C MET A 117 2.76 3.24 -0.49
N VAL A 118 2.93 1.99 -0.04
CA VAL A 118 3.07 1.61 1.35
C VAL A 118 4.43 0.98 1.52
N LEU A 119 5.25 1.53 2.41
CA LEU A 119 6.65 1.20 2.56
C LEU A 119 6.97 0.83 4.01
N ASP A 120 7.86 -0.14 4.15
CA ASP A 120 8.54 -0.40 5.41
C ASP A 120 9.96 0.16 5.34
N LEU A 121 10.22 1.25 6.07
CA LEU A 121 11.50 1.96 6.11
C LEU A 121 12.39 1.56 7.30
N GLU A 122 11.80 0.97 8.33
CA GLU A 122 12.47 0.70 9.61
C GLU A 122 12.60 -0.81 9.88
N GLY A 123 12.00 -1.64 9.02
CA GLY A 123 12.06 -3.08 9.08
C GLY A 123 11.14 -3.67 10.15
N PRO A 124 11.41 -4.91 10.59
CA PRO A 124 10.47 -5.70 11.39
C PRO A 124 10.45 -5.31 12.88
N PHE A 125 11.01 -4.16 13.24
CA PHE A 125 11.26 -3.73 14.61
C PHE A 125 10.20 -2.77 15.15
N GLU A 126 9.56 -2.02 14.25
CA GLU A 126 8.62 -0.96 14.59
C GLU A 126 7.17 -1.35 14.30
N ASP A 127 6.27 -0.49 14.76
CA ASP A 127 4.85 -0.56 14.46
C ASP A 127 4.49 0.33 13.26
N GLY A 128 3.49 -0.10 12.49
CA GLY A 128 2.94 0.67 11.38
C GLY A 128 3.80 0.65 10.12
N LEU A 129 3.34 1.38 9.10
CA LEU A 129 4.00 1.51 7.81
C LEU A 129 3.99 2.97 7.36
N VAL A 130 4.87 3.30 6.44
CA VAL A 130 4.87 4.62 5.80
C VAL A 130 3.96 4.59 4.59
N TYR A 131 3.00 5.52 4.56
CA TYR A 131 2.06 5.70 3.45
C TYR A 131 2.42 6.96 2.70
N VAL A 132 2.51 6.88 1.37
CA VAL A 132 2.68 8.04 0.50
C VAL A 132 1.69 7.98 -0.66
N GLY A 133 1.13 9.14 -0.99
CA GLY A 133 0.17 9.30 -2.08
C GLY A 133 0.46 10.58 -2.86
N ALA A 134 -0.24 10.77 -3.97
CA ALA A 134 -0.10 12.00 -4.75
C ALA A 134 -0.77 13.18 -4.05
N SER A 135 -0.05 14.30 -3.92
CA SER A 135 -0.52 15.48 -3.19
C SER A 135 -1.83 16.07 -3.70
N ARG A 136 -2.15 15.86 -4.98
CA ARG A 136 -3.42 16.31 -5.59
C ARG A 136 -4.65 15.54 -5.13
N TYR A 137 -4.47 14.42 -4.41
CA TYR A 137 -5.54 13.55 -3.92
C TYR A 137 -5.53 13.43 -2.38
N ILE A 138 -4.88 14.35 -1.65
CA ILE A 138 -4.74 14.31 -0.18
C ILE A 138 -6.08 14.08 0.54
N ASP A 139 -7.15 14.74 0.07
CA ASP A 139 -8.46 14.65 0.70
C ASP A 139 -9.12 13.27 0.58
N LEU A 140 -8.68 12.45 -0.37
CA LEU A 140 -9.16 11.07 -0.59
C LEU A 140 -8.39 10.04 0.25
N MET A 141 -7.15 10.36 0.67
CA MET A 141 -6.28 9.44 1.40
C MET A 141 -6.85 8.92 2.73
N PRO A 142 -7.62 9.68 3.53
CA PRO A 142 -8.25 9.16 4.74
C PRO A 142 -9.17 7.96 4.45
N GLU A 143 -9.94 8.04 3.36
CA GLU A 143 -10.86 6.97 2.96
C GLU A 143 -10.11 5.78 2.40
N VAL A 144 -9.14 6.01 1.51
CA VAL A 144 -8.27 4.95 0.98
C VAL A 144 -7.61 4.16 2.11
N LYS A 145 -7.04 4.83 3.12
CA LYS A 145 -6.41 4.16 4.25
C LYS A 145 -7.43 3.38 5.09
N ARG A 146 -8.64 3.91 5.27
CA ARG A 146 -9.72 3.23 6.00
C ARG A 146 -10.11 1.93 5.32
N THR A 147 -10.26 1.93 3.99
CA THR A 147 -10.56 0.73 3.21
C THR A 147 -9.42 -0.28 3.29
N LEU A 148 -8.18 0.15 3.04
CA LEU A 148 -7.00 -0.71 3.19
C LEU A 148 -6.94 -1.35 4.59
N THR A 149 -7.16 -0.56 5.64
CA THR A 149 -7.19 -1.08 7.01
C THR A 149 -8.29 -2.10 7.23
N LYS A 150 -9.49 -1.86 6.72
CA LYS A 150 -10.59 -2.82 6.79
C LYS A 150 -10.20 -4.15 6.14
N ASP A 151 -9.63 -4.11 4.95
CA ASP A 151 -9.21 -5.30 4.20
C ASP A 151 -8.13 -6.08 4.97
N LEU A 152 -7.08 -5.40 5.44
CA LEU A 152 -5.98 -6.05 6.17
C LEU A 152 -6.42 -6.60 7.54
N ARG A 153 -7.41 -5.99 8.20
CA ARG A 153 -7.94 -6.47 9.48
C ARG A 153 -8.87 -7.67 9.33
N ALA A 154 -9.47 -7.84 8.15
CA ALA A 154 -10.31 -9.00 7.83
C ALA A 154 -9.48 -10.21 7.34
N ALA A 155 -8.23 -9.98 6.94
CA ALA A 155 -7.32 -10.98 6.42
C ALA A 155 -6.73 -11.87 7.52
N SER A 156 -6.27 -13.05 7.12
CA SER A 156 -5.48 -13.94 7.98
C SER A 156 -4.00 -13.82 7.63
N PRO A 157 -3.07 -13.90 8.59
CA PRO A 157 -1.64 -13.90 8.27
C PRO A 157 -1.29 -15.01 7.28
N ARG A 158 -0.54 -14.68 6.22
CA ARG A 158 -0.01 -15.65 5.25
C ARG A 158 1.51 -15.69 5.29
N GLU A 159 2.05 -16.88 5.07
CA GLU A 159 3.50 -17.12 5.14
C GLU A 159 4.29 -16.24 4.17
N TYR A 160 5.42 -15.73 4.63
CA TYR A 160 6.36 -14.97 3.81
C TYR A 160 7.78 -15.06 4.38
N VAL A 161 8.75 -14.78 3.51
CA VAL A 161 10.17 -14.64 3.87
C VAL A 161 10.73 -13.43 3.14
N ASP A 162 11.17 -12.45 3.91
CA ASP A 162 11.80 -11.23 3.42
C ASP A 162 13.20 -11.08 4.06
N TYR A 163 13.96 -10.12 3.54
CA TYR A 163 15.25 -9.71 4.08
C TYR A 163 15.25 -8.23 4.40
N PHE A 164 15.95 -7.86 5.46
CA PHE A 164 16.13 -6.47 5.86
C PHE A 164 17.58 -6.22 6.26
N PHE A 165 18.16 -5.10 5.86
CA PHE A 165 19.43 -4.64 6.38
C PHE A 165 19.19 -3.48 7.33
N SER A 166 19.55 -3.61 8.61
CA SER A 166 19.50 -2.49 9.55
C SER A 166 20.76 -1.62 9.37
N PRO A 167 20.66 -0.38 8.86
CA PRO A 167 21.83 0.50 8.72
C PRO A 167 22.44 0.86 10.06
N GLU A 168 21.60 1.07 11.08
CA GLU A 168 22.02 1.42 12.44
C GLU A 168 22.90 0.34 13.08
N ARG A 169 22.60 -0.93 12.79
CA ARG A 169 23.32 -2.08 13.34
C ARG A 169 24.38 -2.64 12.40
N GLY A 170 24.37 -2.23 11.13
CA GLY A 170 25.19 -2.85 10.08
C GLY A 170 24.89 -4.34 9.89
N GLN A 171 23.65 -4.77 10.15
CA GLN A 171 23.29 -6.17 10.34
C GLN A 171 22.13 -6.59 9.41
N TRP A 172 22.25 -7.78 8.81
CA TRP A 172 21.19 -8.38 8.01
C TRP A 172 20.25 -9.22 8.87
N TYR A 173 18.98 -9.20 8.52
CA TYR A 173 17.92 -9.95 9.16
C TYR A 173 17.14 -10.75 8.11
N ARG A 174 16.84 -12.01 8.45
CA ARG A 174 15.77 -12.78 7.82
C ARG A 174 14.49 -12.50 8.60
N VAL A 175 13.46 -12.05 7.91
CA VAL A 175 12.17 -11.72 8.50
C VAL A 175 11.15 -12.67 7.93
N SER A 176 10.42 -13.39 8.77
CA SER A 176 9.43 -14.33 8.27
C SER A 176 8.21 -14.47 9.16
N TYR A 177 7.13 -14.91 8.53
CA TYR A 177 6.03 -15.61 9.18
C TYR A 177 5.94 -16.98 8.55
N GLU A 178 6.24 -18.04 9.30
CA GLU A 178 6.26 -19.42 8.81
C GLU A 178 5.76 -20.34 9.93
N ALA A 179 4.96 -21.34 9.58
CA ALA A 179 4.39 -22.30 10.52
C ALA A 179 3.68 -21.66 11.73
N GLY A 180 3.07 -20.48 11.54
CA GLY A 180 2.35 -19.75 12.58
C GLY A 180 3.23 -18.90 13.50
N GLU A 181 4.54 -18.80 13.24
CA GLU A 181 5.49 -18.06 14.07
C GLU A 181 6.11 -16.88 13.32
N TYR A 182 6.20 -15.73 13.99
CA TYR A 182 6.92 -14.55 13.51
C TYR A 182 8.39 -14.61 13.94
N LYS A 183 9.33 -14.47 13.00
CA LYS A 183 10.77 -14.57 13.25
C LYS A 183 11.56 -13.40 12.68
N LYS A 184 12.58 -13.00 13.43
CA LYS A 184 13.56 -11.95 13.10
C LYS A 184 14.93 -12.47 13.44
N GLU A 185 15.61 -13.07 12.47
CA GLU A 185 16.86 -13.79 12.70
C GLU A 185 18.03 -12.98 12.15
N GLU A 186 19.04 -12.74 12.97
CA GLU A 186 20.30 -12.16 12.50
C GLU A 186 21.02 -13.16 11.60
N ILE A 187 21.35 -12.71 10.40
CA ILE A 187 22.02 -13.52 9.38
C ILE A 187 23.22 -12.78 8.81
N LYS A 188 24.11 -13.51 8.14
CA LYS A 188 25.06 -12.85 7.22
C LYS A 188 24.28 -12.33 6.01
N LYS A 189 24.87 -11.38 5.26
CA LYS A 189 24.32 -10.94 3.98
C LYS A 189 23.93 -12.17 3.14
N PRO A 190 22.67 -12.29 2.70
CA PRO A 190 22.25 -13.41 1.87
C PRO A 190 23.11 -13.50 0.61
N SER A 191 23.52 -14.72 0.25
CA SER A 191 24.47 -14.95 -0.85
C SER A 191 23.93 -14.59 -2.22
N HIS A 192 22.61 -14.59 -2.39
CA HIS A 192 21.94 -14.20 -3.63
C HIS A 192 21.81 -12.68 -3.79
N ILE A 193 21.90 -11.90 -2.70
CA ILE A 193 21.85 -10.44 -2.76
C ILE A 193 23.23 -9.89 -3.16
N LYS A 194 23.30 -9.38 -4.40
CA LYS A 194 24.52 -8.78 -4.95
C LYS A 194 24.52 -7.27 -4.71
N THR A 195 25.42 -6.80 -3.86
CA THR A 195 25.76 -5.37 -3.74
C THR A 195 26.97 -5.08 -4.64
N LYS A 196 26.97 -3.96 -5.36
CA LYS A 196 28.14 -3.54 -6.15
C LYS A 196 29.28 -3.05 -5.27
#